data_AF-A0A918NHA1-F1
#
_entry.id   AF-A0A918NHA1-F1
#
_cell.length_a   1.000
_cell.length_b   1.000
_cell.length_c   1.000
_cell.angle_alpha   90.00
_cell.angle_beta   90.00
_cell.angle_gamma   90.00
#
_symmetry.space_group_name_H-M   'P 1'
#
loop_
_entity.id
_entity.type
_entity.pdbx_description
1 polymer ?
#
loop_
_entity_poly.entity_id
_entity_poly.type
_entity_poly.pdbx_seq_one_letter_code
_entity_poly.pdbx_strand_id
1 'polypeptide(L)'
;MLQLDWITLLAALLAAFIIGVVVSRLWIKSRGEDSESLKRQLDDLKRQHQNYQVSVTEHFNRTTELIDNLNRNYNAIRDHLNRGADELIAPEYRLESARAASHEDLQNLAPATESESEFDTPRDYAPKDTHEEGTLSETYGLRREQFFEETESDTEQDEVEPGAKKTQ
;
A
#
# COMPACT_ATOMS: atom_id res chain seq x y z
N MET A 1 33.49 22.92 55.68
CA MET A 1 32.77 23.54 54.54
C MET A 1 31.94 22.50 53.77
N LEU A 2 32.46 21.30 53.48
CA LEU A 2 31.75 20.24 52.73
C LEU A 2 30.46 19.66 53.36
N GLN A 3 30.28 19.70 54.70
CA GLN A 3 29.08 19.13 55.34
C GLN A 3 27.82 19.99 55.14
N LEU A 4 27.96 21.29 54.92
CA LEU A 4 26.82 22.19 54.73
C LEU A 4 26.23 22.04 53.33
N ASP A 5 27.07 21.78 52.33
CA ASP A 5 26.67 21.63 50.92
C ASP A 5 25.77 20.41 50.68
N TRP A 6 26.02 19.31 51.40
CA TRP A 6 25.19 18.10 51.27
C TRP A 6 23.81 18.29 51.91
N ILE A 7 23.74 19.05 53.01
CA ILE A 7 22.48 19.37 53.69
C ILE A 7 21.64 20.32 52.83
N THR A 8 22.26 21.33 52.21
CA THR A 8 21.53 22.26 51.32
C THR A 8 21.05 21.56 50.05
N LEU A 9 21.86 20.65 49.47
CA LEU A 9 21.44 19.83 48.33
C LEU A 9 20.24 18.96 48.68
N LEU A 10 20.28 18.27 49.84
CA LEU A 10 19.18 17.42 50.28
C LEU A 10 17.91 18.22 50.58
N ALA A 11 18.04 19.40 51.19
CA ALA A 11 16.93 20.30 51.45
C ALA A 11 16.30 20.85 50.16
N ALA A 12 17.13 21.22 49.17
CA ALA A 12 16.66 21.67 47.86
C ALA A 12 15.92 20.56 47.10
N LEU A 13 16.42 19.32 47.15
CA LEU A 13 15.77 18.16 46.55
C LEU A 13 14.41 17.87 47.18
N LEU A 14 14.32 17.96 48.51
CA LEU A 14 13.06 17.78 49.22
C LEU A 14 12.04 18.88 48.87
N ALA A 15 12.49 20.14 48.81
CA ALA A 15 11.64 21.26 48.42
C ALA A 15 11.14 21.10 46.97
N ALA A 16 12.02 20.73 46.04
CA ALA A 16 11.67 20.47 44.65
C ALA A 16 10.68 19.29 44.51
N PHE A 17 10.85 18.24 45.31
CA PHE A 17 9.93 17.10 45.33
C PHE A 17 8.53 17.52 45.81
N ILE A 18 8.45 18.29 46.89
CA ILE A 18 7.16 18.78 47.41
C ILE A 18 6.47 19.67 46.37
N ILE A 19 7.20 20.61 45.77
CA ILE A 19 6.68 21.49 44.72
C ILE A 19 6.25 20.66 43.50
N GLY A 20 7.06 19.70 43.08
CA GLY A 20 6.76 18.80 41.97
C GLY A 20 5.47 18.01 42.17
N VAL A 21 5.25 17.47 43.38
CA VAL A 21 4.01 16.76 43.73
C VAL A 21 2.80 17.68 43.71
N VAL A 22 2.91 18.90 44.24
CA VAL A 22 1.80 19.87 44.26
C VAL A 22 1.43 20.31 42.84
N VAL A 23 2.42 20.64 42.00
CA VAL A 23 2.19 21.00 40.60
C VAL A 23 1.59 19.82 39.84
N SER A 24 2.16 18.62 39.96
CA SER A 24 1.65 17.41 39.30
C SER A 24 0.18 17.13 39.66
N ARG A 25 -0.19 17.27 40.94
CA ARG A 25 -1.55 17.06 41.40
C ARG A 25 -2.54 18.10 40.86
N LEU A 26 -2.11 19.36 40.72
CA LEU A 26 -2.92 20.43 40.13
C LEU A 26 -3.18 20.18 38.64
N TRP A 27 -2.15 19.76 37.89
CA TRP A 27 -2.27 19.42 36.47
C TRP A 27 -3.18 18.21 36.23
N ILE A 28 -3.07 17.15 37.04
CA ILE A 28 -3.92 15.95 36.93
C ILE A 28 -5.38 16.28 37.24
N LYS A 29 -5.65 17.10 38.27
CA LYS A 29 -7.01 17.49 38.65
C LYS A 29 -7.69 18.34 37.57
N SER A 30 -6.93 19.14 36.81
CA SER A 30 -7.46 19.93 35.70
C SER A 30 -7.79 19.10 34.45
N ARG A 31 -7.27 17.86 34.34
CA ARG A 31 -7.42 17.00 33.16
C ARG A 31 -8.41 15.86 33.32
N GLY A 32 -9.15 15.83 34.44
CA GLY A 32 -10.02 14.72 34.84
C GLY A 32 -11.18 14.43 33.87
N GLU A 33 -11.54 15.37 33.01
CA GLU A 33 -12.71 15.27 32.12
C GLU A 33 -12.38 14.68 30.73
N ASP A 34 -11.10 14.67 30.32
CA ASP A 34 -10.69 14.23 28.97
C ASP A 34 -10.57 12.71 28.83
N SER A 35 -10.45 11.98 29.95
CA SER A 35 -10.27 10.52 29.89
C SER A 35 -11.51 9.79 29.36
N GLU A 36 -12.71 10.31 29.68
CA GLU A 36 -13.97 9.74 29.20
C GLU A 36 -14.17 10.03 27.71
N SER A 37 -13.84 11.24 27.26
CA SER A 37 -13.92 11.61 25.84
C SER A 37 -12.93 10.81 25.00
N LEU A 38 -11.72 10.54 25.51
CA LEU A 38 -10.74 9.70 24.84
C LEU A 38 -11.18 8.24 24.75
N LYS A 39 -11.78 7.71 25.82
CA LYS A 39 -12.37 6.36 25.83
C LYS A 39 -13.54 6.26 24.84
N ARG A 40 -14.40 7.27 24.77
CA ARG A 40 -15.51 7.35 23.80
C ARG A 40 -14.98 7.37 22.37
N GLN A 41 -13.92 8.11 22.09
CA GLN A 41 -13.28 8.14 20.77
C GLN A 41 -12.70 6.78 20.37
N LEU A 42 -12.05 6.07 21.30
CA LEU A 42 -11.57 4.71 21.05
C LEU A 42 -12.71 3.73 20.76
N ASP A 43 -13.77 3.78 21.55
CA ASP A 43 -14.94 2.93 21.34
C ASP A 43 -15.63 3.24 20.00
N ASP A 44 -15.73 4.51 19.62
CA ASP A 44 -16.30 4.94 18.35
C ASP A 44 -15.44 4.47 17.17
N LEU A 45 -14.12 4.68 17.22
CA LEU A 45 -13.21 4.23 16.17
C LEU A 45 -13.23 2.70 16.01
N LYS A 46 -13.30 1.96 17.12
CA LYS A 46 -13.44 0.50 17.11
C LYS A 46 -14.76 0.07 16.46
N ARG A 47 -15.86 0.75 16.77
CA ARG A 47 -17.17 0.50 16.12
C ARG A 47 -17.12 0.80 14.63
N GLN A 48 -16.52 1.91 14.23
CA GLN A 48 -16.35 2.26 12.81
C GLN A 48 -15.55 1.19 12.07
N HIS A 49 -14.45 0.71 12.66
CA HIS A 49 -13.65 -0.36 12.08
C HIS A 49 -14.42 -1.68 11.95
N GLN A 50 -15.20 -2.06 12.96
CA GLN A 50 -16.08 -3.23 12.89
C GLN A 50 -17.13 -3.08 11.78
N ASN A 51 -17.77 -1.91 11.69
CA ASN A 51 -18.75 -1.63 10.64
C ASN A 51 -18.13 -1.67 9.25
N TYR A 52 -16.91 -1.16 9.09
CA TYR A 52 -16.16 -1.25 7.84
C TYR A 52 -15.89 -2.71 7.45
N GLN A 53 -15.41 -3.54 8.37
CA GLN A 53 -15.19 -4.96 8.12
C GLN A 53 -16.48 -5.69 7.69
N VAL A 54 -17.61 -5.39 8.32
CA VAL A 54 -18.92 -5.94 7.95
C VAL A 54 -19.33 -5.46 6.55
N SER A 55 -19.19 -4.17 6.25
CA SER A 55 -19.53 -3.59 4.94
C SER A 55 -18.71 -4.19 3.80
N VAL A 56 -17.40 -4.39 4.01
CA VAL A 56 -16.52 -5.03 3.04
C VAL A 56 -16.93 -6.47 2.80
N THR A 57 -17.23 -7.22 3.87
CA THR A 57 -17.68 -8.62 3.76
C THR A 57 -18.99 -8.72 2.98
N GLU A 58 -19.94 -7.83 3.26
CA GLU A 58 -21.21 -7.75 2.55
C GLU A 58 -21.00 -7.42 1.06
N HIS A 59 -20.11 -6.48 0.75
CA HIS A 59 -19.79 -6.12 -0.64
C HIS A 59 -19.20 -7.29 -1.42
N PHE A 60 -18.28 -8.06 -0.81
CA PHE A 60 -17.71 -9.25 -1.43
C PHE A 60 -18.75 -10.36 -1.61
N ASN A 61 -19.61 -10.61 -0.62
CA ASN A 61 -20.71 -11.57 -0.77
C ASN A 61 -21.64 -11.18 -1.93
N ARG A 62 -22.03 -9.90 -1.98
CA ARG A 62 -22.88 -9.40 -3.07
C ARG A 62 -22.18 -9.51 -4.42
N THR A 63 -20.89 -9.20 -4.48
CA THR A 63 -20.10 -9.29 -5.71
C THR A 63 -19.97 -10.74 -6.19
N THR A 64 -19.75 -11.70 -5.29
CA THR A 64 -19.72 -13.13 -5.63
C THR A 64 -21.06 -13.60 -6.20
N GLU A 65 -22.18 -13.17 -5.62
CA GLU A 65 -23.51 -13.48 -6.16
C GLU A 65 -23.71 -12.92 -7.60
N LEU A 66 -23.22 -11.70 -7.85
CA LEU A 66 -23.24 -11.08 -9.18
C LEU A 66 -22.33 -11.84 -10.17
N ILE A 67 -21.13 -12.24 -9.75
CA ILE A 67 -20.19 -13.03 -10.57
C ILE A 67 -20.81 -14.37 -10.94
N ASP A 68 -21.45 -15.04 -9.98
CA ASP A 68 -22.15 -16.30 -10.23
C ASP A 68 -23.28 -16.14 -11.24
N ASN A 69 -24.04 -15.04 -11.16
CA ASN A 69 -25.08 -14.72 -12.14
C ASN A 69 -24.49 -14.48 -13.53
N LEU A 70 -23.41 -13.71 -13.60
CA LEU A 70 -22.69 -13.46 -14.84
C LEU A 70 -22.19 -14.77 -15.47
N ASN A 71 -21.59 -15.66 -14.67
CA ASN A 71 -21.09 -16.95 -15.15
C ASN A 71 -22.22 -17.84 -15.67
N ARG A 72 -23.37 -17.89 -14.98
CA ARG A 72 -24.57 -18.58 -15.48
C ARG A 72 -25.03 -18.03 -16.83
N ASN A 73 -25.10 -16.71 -16.98
CA ASN A 73 -25.49 -16.08 -18.24
C ASN A 73 -24.46 -16.33 -19.35
N TYR A 74 -23.17 -16.27 -19.03
CA TYR A 74 -22.10 -16.59 -19.97
C TYR A 74 -22.21 -18.03 -20.50
N ASN A 75 -22.43 -19.01 -19.62
CA ASN A 75 -22.63 -20.39 -20.03
C ASN A 75 -23.90 -20.55 -20.86
N ALA A 76 -25.01 -19.89 -20.50
CA ALA A 76 -26.23 -19.91 -21.31
C ALA A 76 -26.02 -19.35 -22.72
N ILE A 77 -25.25 -18.26 -22.85
CA ILE A 77 -24.86 -17.69 -24.15
C ILE A 77 -24.00 -18.68 -24.93
N ARG A 78 -23.02 -19.31 -24.27
CA ARG A 78 -22.16 -20.32 -24.89
C ARG A 78 -22.97 -21.52 -25.39
N ASP A 79 -23.90 -22.02 -24.60
CA ASP A 79 -24.77 -23.13 -24.99
C ASP A 79 -25.68 -22.75 -26.15
N HIS A 80 -26.17 -21.50 -26.17
CA HIS A 80 -26.97 -20.98 -27.28
C HIS A 80 -26.14 -20.84 -28.56
N LEU A 81 -24.88 -20.40 -28.45
CA LEU A 81 -23.96 -20.33 -29.58
C LEU A 81 -23.62 -21.72 -30.13
N ASN A 82 -23.37 -22.71 -29.27
CA ASN A 82 -23.11 -24.09 -29.68
C ASN A 82 -24.33 -24.68 -30.41
N ARG A 83 -25.53 -24.50 -29.84
CA ARG A 83 -26.78 -24.90 -30.49
C ARG A 83 -27.01 -24.19 -31.83
N GLY A 84 -26.75 -22.90 -31.88
CA GLY A 84 -26.83 -22.12 -33.12
C GLY A 84 -25.81 -22.58 -34.16
N ALA A 85 -24.58 -22.93 -33.76
CA ALA A 85 -23.61 -23.51 -34.66
C ALA A 85 -24.12 -24.84 -35.24
N ASP A 86 -24.65 -25.73 -34.41
CA ASP A 86 -25.21 -27.01 -34.89
C ASP A 86 -26.41 -26.85 -35.83
N GLU A 87 -27.26 -25.85 -35.59
CA GLU A 87 -28.47 -25.58 -36.39
C GLU A 87 -28.15 -24.85 -37.71
N LEU A 88 -27.26 -23.84 -37.67
CA LEU A 88 -26.90 -23.04 -38.84
C LEU A 88 -25.83 -23.69 -39.73
N ILE A 89 -25.06 -24.66 -39.23
CA ILE A 89 -24.12 -25.42 -40.06
C ILE A 89 -24.91 -26.50 -40.82
N ALA A 90 -25.07 -26.27 -42.13
CA ALA A 90 -25.67 -27.25 -43.02
C ALA A 90 -24.92 -28.59 -42.93
N PRO A 91 -25.63 -29.74 -43.01
CA PRO A 91 -25.07 -31.06 -42.70
C PRO A 91 -23.83 -31.41 -43.55
N GLU A 92 -23.70 -30.87 -44.77
CA GLU A 92 -22.49 -31.01 -45.58
C GLU A 92 -21.21 -30.48 -44.91
N TYR A 93 -21.28 -29.34 -44.20
CA TYR A 93 -20.12 -28.74 -43.54
C TYR A 93 -19.80 -29.40 -42.19
N ARG A 94 -20.79 -30.04 -41.54
CA ARG A 94 -20.57 -30.86 -40.33
C ARG A 94 -19.74 -32.10 -40.62
N LEU A 95 -19.98 -32.76 -41.75
CA LEU A 95 -19.22 -33.95 -42.14
C LEU A 95 -17.79 -33.58 -42.55
N GLU A 96 -17.61 -32.48 -43.29
CA GLU A 96 -16.28 -32.00 -43.71
C GLU A 96 -15.44 -31.52 -42.52
N SER A 97 -16.02 -30.77 -41.57
CA SER A 97 -15.32 -30.35 -40.35
C SER A 97 -14.98 -31.51 -39.42
N ALA A 98 -15.87 -32.49 -39.25
CA ALA A 98 -15.57 -33.71 -38.48
C ALA A 98 -14.49 -34.55 -39.16
N ARG A 99 -14.48 -34.61 -40.50
CA ARG A 99 -13.46 -35.32 -41.27
C ARG A 99 -12.12 -34.60 -41.22
N ALA A 100 -12.09 -33.27 -41.36
CA ALA A 100 -10.90 -32.44 -41.18
C ALA A 100 -10.32 -32.58 -39.77
N ALA A 101 -11.15 -32.49 -38.72
CA ALA A 101 -10.72 -32.70 -37.34
C ALA A 101 -10.20 -34.12 -37.07
N SER A 102 -10.62 -35.12 -37.85
CA SER A 102 -10.13 -36.50 -37.76
C SER A 102 -8.89 -36.80 -38.62
N HIS A 103 -8.63 -36.00 -39.65
CA HIS A 103 -7.51 -36.18 -40.59
C HIS A 103 -6.33 -35.24 -40.29
N GLU A 104 -6.57 -34.13 -39.61
CA GLU A 104 -5.56 -33.15 -39.28
C GLU A 104 -5.02 -33.46 -37.89
N ASP A 105 -3.77 -33.89 -37.84
CA ASP A 105 -2.96 -34.00 -36.63
C ASP A 105 -2.76 -32.57 -36.08
N LEU A 106 -3.78 -32.04 -35.38
CA LEU A 106 -3.88 -30.66 -34.89
C LEU A 106 -2.69 -30.26 -33.98
N GLN A 107 -1.86 -31.22 -33.56
CA GLN A 107 -0.58 -30.98 -32.90
C GLN A 107 0.45 -30.26 -33.78
N ASN A 108 0.36 -30.36 -35.11
CA ASN A 108 1.34 -29.80 -36.04
C ASN A 108 1.00 -28.39 -36.55
N LEU A 109 -0.22 -27.91 -36.28
CA LEU A 109 -0.66 -26.54 -36.59
C LEU A 109 -0.59 -25.60 -35.38
N ALA A 110 -0.40 -26.14 -34.17
CA ALA A 110 0.01 -25.32 -33.04
C ALA A 110 1.40 -24.74 -33.37
N PRO A 111 1.61 -23.40 -33.34
CA PRO A 111 2.96 -22.88 -33.36
C PRO A 111 3.70 -23.59 -32.22
N ALA A 112 4.86 -24.19 -32.54
CA ALA A 112 5.68 -24.91 -31.58
C ALA A 112 5.65 -24.13 -30.28
N THR A 113 5.11 -24.74 -29.22
CA THR A 113 5.06 -24.13 -27.90
C THR A 113 6.49 -23.80 -27.53
N GLU A 114 6.89 -22.56 -27.78
CA GLU A 114 8.02 -21.96 -27.11
C GLU A 114 7.66 -22.05 -25.65
N SER A 115 8.27 -23.06 -25.02
CA SER A 115 8.60 -23.18 -23.61
C SER A 115 7.88 -22.18 -22.74
N GLU A 116 6.95 -22.69 -21.91
CA GLU A 116 6.56 -22.12 -20.61
C GLU A 116 7.16 -20.73 -20.37
N SER A 117 6.66 -19.71 -21.06
CA SER A 117 6.93 -18.35 -20.62
C SER A 117 6.01 -18.22 -19.43
N GLU A 118 6.62 -18.47 -18.28
CA GLU A 118 6.12 -18.17 -16.96
C GLU A 118 5.25 -16.92 -17.08
N PHE A 119 3.93 -17.13 -16.98
CA PHE A 119 2.95 -16.05 -17.04
C PHE A 119 3.16 -15.24 -15.76
N ASP A 120 4.12 -14.31 -15.82
CA ASP A 120 4.47 -13.48 -14.70
C ASP A 120 3.28 -12.57 -14.46
N THR A 121 2.52 -12.90 -13.41
CA THR A 121 1.40 -12.07 -12.95
C THR A 121 1.98 -10.68 -12.72
N PRO A 122 1.27 -9.58 -13.07
CA PRO A 122 1.81 -8.24 -12.92
C PRO A 122 2.47 -8.11 -11.55
N ARG A 123 3.79 -7.87 -11.56
CA ARG A 123 4.56 -7.69 -10.33
C ARG A 123 4.18 -6.33 -9.78
N ASP A 124 3.00 -6.26 -9.16
CA ASP A 124 2.45 -5.07 -8.50
C ASP A 124 3.23 -4.69 -7.23
N TYR A 125 4.32 -5.41 -6.94
CA TYR A 125 5.26 -5.10 -5.88
C TYR A 125 6.64 -4.93 -6.52
N ALA A 126 7.07 -3.69 -6.72
CA ALA A 126 8.47 -3.41 -7.00
C ALA A 126 9.30 -3.90 -5.80
N PRO A 127 10.14 -4.93 -5.95
CA PRO A 127 11.06 -5.32 -4.88
C PRO A 127 12.05 -4.17 -4.71
N LYS A 128 11.97 -3.48 -3.57
CA LYS A 128 12.92 -2.44 -3.22
C LYS A 128 14.11 -3.07 -2.52
N ASP A 129 15.31 -2.64 -2.90
CA ASP A 129 16.50 -2.96 -2.12
C ASP A 129 16.39 -2.34 -0.73
N THR A 130 17.06 -2.95 0.26
CA THR A 130 17.03 -2.49 1.67
C THR A 130 17.50 -1.04 1.88
N HIS A 131 18.12 -0.44 0.85
CA HIS A 131 18.60 0.94 0.84
C HIS A 131 17.73 1.92 0.05
N GLU A 132 16.63 1.46 -0.58
CA GLU A 132 15.69 2.32 -1.28
C GLU A 132 14.44 2.59 -0.46
N GLU A 133 14.14 3.87 -0.24
CA GLU A 133 12.95 4.29 0.48
C GLU A 133 11.66 3.97 -0.30
N GLY A 134 10.67 3.42 0.41
CA GLY A 134 9.36 3.03 -0.11
C GLY A 134 8.63 4.16 -0.83
N THR A 135 7.82 3.87 -1.86
CA THR A 135 6.88 4.87 -2.43
C THR A 135 5.81 5.33 -1.43
N LEU A 136 5.73 4.63 -0.29
CA LEU A 136 4.88 4.95 0.85
C LEU A 136 5.69 5.42 2.07
N SER A 137 7.00 5.65 1.95
CA SER A 137 7.76 6.24 3.07
C SER A 137 7.42 7.72 3.20
N GLU A 138 7.37 8.21 4.44
CA GLU A 138 7.04 9.61 4.75
C GLU A 138 8.06 10.60 4.16
N THR A 139 9.25 10.11 3.82
CA THR A 139 10.38 10.84 3.26
C THR A 139 10.47 10.76 1.73
N TYR A 140 9.60 9.96 1.08
CA TYR A 140 9.60 9.81 -0.36
C TYR A 140 9.27 11.13 -1.06
N GLY A 141 10.23 11.65 -1.83
CA GLY A 141 10.10 12.94 -2.50
C GLY A 141 10.38 14.18 -1.64
N LEU A 142 10.76 14.01 -0.36
CA LEU A 142 11.16 15.12 0.50
C LEU A 142 12.68 15.28 0.50
N ARG A 143 13.20 16.15 -0.37
CA ARG A 143 14.62 16.52 -0.39
C ARG A 143 14.88 17.56 0.70
N ARG A 144 15.42 17.13 1.84
CA ARG A 144 15.64 17.95 3.04
C ARG A 144 16.60 19.13 2.81
N GLU A 145 17.45 19.08 1.79
CA GLU A 145 18.41 20.16 1.50
C GLU A 145 17.75 21.49 1.09
N GLN A 146 16.52 21.50 0.58
CA GLN A 146 15.88 22.75 0.09
C GLN A 146 15.16 23.58 1.17
N PHE A 147 15.08 23.11 2.41
CA PHE A 147 14.37 23.81 3.49
C PHE A 147 15.28 24.58 4.46
N PHE A 148 16.61 24.47 4.32
CA PHE A 148 17.56 25.09 5.26
C PHE A 148 18.48 26.15 4.62
N GLU A 149 18.30 26.47 3.34
CA GLU A 149 19.23 27.32 2.58
C GLU A 149 18.67 28.73 2.31
N GLU A 150 17.94 29.32 3.28
CA GLU A 150 17.55 30.75 3.26
C GLU A 150 17.99 31.52 4.53
N THR A 151 18.99 31.02 5.24
CA THR A 151 19.69 31.79 6.28
C THR A 151 21.17 31.45 6.23
N GLU A 152 21.91 32.13 5.36
CA GLU A 152 23.15 32.85 5.69
C GLU A 152 23.85 33.29 4.39
N SER A 153 23.81 34.61 4.18
CA SER A 153 24.63 35.33 3.22
C SER A 153 26.11 35.33 3.64
N ASP A 154 26.96 35.44 2.63
CA ASP A 154 28.37 35.87 2.67
C ASP A 154 29.40 34.86 3.17
N THR A 155 30.16 34.27 2.24
CA THR A 155 31.61 34.57 2.05
C THR A 155 32.10 33.92 0.75
N GLU A 156 32.15 34.74 -0.29
CA GLU A 156 33.34 35.01 -1.11
C GLU A 156 34.41 33.90 -1.33
N GLN A 157 34.49 33.47 -2.60
CA GLN A 157 35.69 33.22 -3.41
C GLN A 157 36.72 32.17 -2.94
N ASP A 158 36.80 31.05 -3.68
CA ASP A 158 38.09 30.66 -4.26
C ASP A 158 37.90 29.94 -5.61
N GLU A 159 38.52 30.53 -6.63
CA GLU A 159 38.60 30.10 -8.02
C GLU A 159 39.51 28.87 -8.15
N VAL A 160 39.07 27.82 -8.86
CA VAL A 160 39.99 26.86 -9.48
C VAL A 160 39.64 26.69 -10.96
N GLU A 161 40.64 27.04 -11.77
CA GLU A 161 40.74 27.05 -13.23
C GLU A 161 40.11 25.87 -14.01
N PRO A 162 39.67 26.10 -15.27
CA PRO A 162 39.08 25.07 -16.13
C PRO A 162 40.11 24.35 -17.02
N GLY A 163 40.13 23.02 -16.94
CA GLY A 163 40.88 22.14 -17.84
C GLY A 163 40.09 21.75 -19.10
N ALA A 164 40.41 22.41 -20.21
CA ALA A 164 40.58 21.88 -21.57
C ALA A 164 39.47 21.05 -22.27
N LYS A 165 39.03 21.55 -23.45
CA LYS A 165 39.24 20.98 -24.82
C LYS A 165 38.23 21.63 -25.79
N LYS A 166 38.69 22.54 -26.66
CA LYS A 166 39.11 22.36 -28.08
C LYS A 166 37.96 22.47 -29.09
N THR A 167 38.04 23.52 -29.93
CA THR A 167 37.84 23.56 -31.40
C THR A 167 36.65 22.76 -31.94
N GLN A 168 35.63 23.39 -32.52
CA GLN A 168 35.66 24.16 -33.77
C GLN A 168 34.45 25.10 -33.84
#